data_AF-A0AAN4IEM0-F1
#
_entry.id   AF-A0AAN4IEM0-F1
#
_cell.length_a   1.000
_cell.length_b   1.000
_cell.length_c   1.000
_cell.angle_alpha   90.00
_cell.angle_beta   90.00
_cell.angle_gamma   90.00
#
_symmetry.space_group_name_H-M   'P 1'
#
loop_
_entity.id
_entity.type
_entity.pdbx_description
1 polymer ?
#
loop_
_entity_poly.entity_id
_entity_poly.type
_entity_poly.pdbx_seq_one_letter_code
_entity_poly.pdbx_strand_id
1 'polypeptide(L)' 'MTDTVNIISLSGGKDSTALWLEALEQGVEVVPVFADTGNEHHQTYEYVEYLEKQLGPIRRI' A
#
# COMPACT_ATOMS: atom_id res chain seq x y z
N MET A 1 13.32 17.98 13.94
CA MET A 1 12.11 17.17 13.69
C MET A 1 12.61 15.77 13.45
N THR A 2 12.09 14.75 14.13
CA THR A 2 12.51 13.38 13.86
C THR A 2 12.08 13.03 12.44
N ASP A 3 13.04 12.69 11.58
CA ASP A 3 12.85 12.29 10.17
C ASP A 3 12.23 10.88 10.07
N THR A 4 11.15 10.64 10.81
CA THR A 4 10.49 9.34 10.88
C THR A 4 9.38 9.29 9.84
N VAL A 5 9.37 8.23 9.03
CA VAL A 5 8.36 7.98 8.01
C VAL A 5 7.56 6.75 8.39
N ASN A 6 6.23 6.84 8.33
CA ASN A 6 5.37 5.67 8.50
C ASN A 6 5.29 4.91 7.17
N ILE A 7 5.66 3.63 7.18
CA ILE A 7 5.57 2.75 6.02
C ILE A 7 4.51 1.70 6.27
N ILE A 8 3.67 1.45 5.26
CA ILE A 8 2.78 0.28 5.24
C ILE A 8 3.32 -0.70 4.20
N SER A 9 3.65 -1.91 4.62
CA SER A 9 3.89 -3.01 3.70
C SER A 9 2.55 -3.47 3.13
N LEU A 10 2.32 -3.13 1.86
CA LEU A 10 1.09 -3.41 1.14
C LEU A 10 1.31 -4.66 0.30
N SER A 11 0.65 -5.77 0.62
CA SER A 11 0.77 -7.03 -0.15
C SER A 11 -0.28 -7.19 -1.24
N GLY A 12 -1.26 -6.28 -1.30
CA GLY A 12 -2.50 -6.49 -2.07
C GLY A 12 -3.49 -7.45 -1.39
N GLY A 13 -3.19 -7.92 -0.17
CA GLY A 13 -4.13 -8.71 0.63
C GLY A 13 -5.06 -7.83 1.47
N LYS A 14 -6.22 -8.40 1.86
CA LYS A 14 -7.29 -7.69 2.61
C LYS A 14 -6.79 -6.95 3.87
N ASP A 15 -5.86 -7.54 4.62
CA ASP A 15 -5.42 -6.99 5.90
C ASP A 15 -4.48 -5.79 5.69
N SER A 16 -3.60 -5.87 4.69
CA SER A 16 -2.73 -4.74 4.33
C SER A 16 -3.52 -3.57 3.73
N THR A 17 -4.58 -3.87 2.97
CA THR A 17 -5.52 -2.85 2.49
C THR A 17 -6.28 -2.21 3.65
N ALA A 18 -6.80 -3.00 4.59
CA ALA A 18 -7.54 -2.49 5.74
C ALA A 18 -6.67 -1.55 6.60
N LEU A 19 -5.39 -1.88 6.80
CA LEU A 19 -4.46 -1.02 7.51
C LEU A 19 -4.24 0.33 6.80
N TRP A 20 -4.14 0.33 5.46
CA TRP A 20 -4.00 1.57 4.71
C TRP A 20 -5.28 2.41 4.78
N LEU A 21 -6.45 1.79 4.64
CA LEU A 21 -7.73 2.49 4.79
C LEU A 21 -7.89 3.10 6.19
N GLU A 22 -7.55 2.38 7.24
CA GLU A 22 -7.56 2.91 8.62
C GLU A 22 -6.62 4.12 8.75
N ALA A 23 -5.40 4.05 8.22
CA ALA A 23 -4.46 5.16 8.25
C ALA A 23 -5.01 6.41 7.53
N LEU A 24 -5.69 6.21 6.39
CA LEU A 24 -6.36 7.28 5.66
C LEU A 24 -7.52 7.89 6.46
N GLU A 25 -8.36 7.06 7.09
CA GLU A 25 -9.48 7.52 7.93
C GLU A 25 -9.01 8.30 9.17
N GLN A 26 -7.88 7.91 9.76
CA GLN A 26 -7.25 8.61 10.90
C GLN A 26 -6.42 9.83 10.48
N GLY A 27 -6.25 10.09 9.17
CA GLY A 27 -5.42 11.19 8.67
C GLY A 27 -3.92 11.02 8.94
N VAL A 28 -3.44 9.78 9.08
CA VAL A 28 -2.02 9.46 9.29
C VAL A 28 -1.31 9.45 7.94
N GLU A 29 -0.25 10.27 7.83
CA GLU A 29 0.60 10.26 6.64
C GLU A 29 1.44 8.97 6.60
N VAL A 30 1.29 8.20 5.52
CA VAL A 30 1.96 6.90 5.31
C VAL A 30 2.46 6.79 3.86
N VAL A 31 3.53 6.01 3.67
CA VAL A 31 3.96 5.57 2.34
C VAL A 31 3.62 4.08 2.19
N PRO A 32 2.61 3.73 1.37
CA PRO A 32 2.32 2.34 1.04
C PRO A 32 3.40 1.81 0.09
N VAL A 33 3.96 0.64 0.43
CA VAL A 33 5.04 -0.01 -0.31
C VAL A 33 4.61 -1.41 -0.72
N PHE A 34 4.60 -1.69 -2.02
CA PHE A 34 4.44 -3.04 -2.57
C PHE A 34 5.82 -3.59 -2.94
N ALA A 35 6.24 -4.67 -2.27
CA ALA A 35 7.49 -5.37 -2.57
C ALA A 35 7.24 -6.35 -3.71
N ASP A 36 7.57 -5.94 -4.94
CA ASP A 36 7.23 -6.71 -6.14
C ASP A 36 8.23 -7.84 -6.33
N THR A 37 7.77 -9.08 -6.16
CA THR A 37 8.60 -10.26 -6.35
C THR A 37 8.83 -10.62 -7.82
N GLY A 38 8.10 -9.99 -8.74
CA GLY A 38 8.02 -10.36 -10.15
C GLY A 38 7.26 -11.68 -10.42
N ASN A 39 6.70 -12.30 -9.38
CA ASN A 39 5.99 -13.59 -9.48
C ASN A 39 4.71 -13.62 -8.62
N GLU A 40 4.13 -12.45 -8.33
CA GLU A 40 2.81 -12.42 -7.69
C GLU A 40 1.74 -12.97 -8.63
N HIS A 41 0.63 -13.42 -8.05
CA HIS A 41 -0.51 -13.82 -8.86
C HIS A 41 -1.02 -12.63 -9.69
N HIS A 42 -1.46 -12.85 -10.93
CA HIS A 42 -1.91 -11.76 -11.81
C HIS A 42 -2.98 -10.86 -11.17
N GLN A 43 -3.93 -11.47 -10.47
CA GLN A 43 -4.98 -10.74 -9.74
C GLN A 43 -4.43 -9.85 -8.62
N THR A 44 -3.28 -10.19 -8.02
CA THR A 44 -2.62 -9.32 -7.04
C THR A 44 -2.14 -8.04 -7.70
N TYR A 45 -1.50 -8.13 -8.88
CA TYR A 45 -1.08 -6.96 -9.64
C TYR A 45 -2.27 -6.08 -10.04
N GLU A 46 -3.33 -6.69 -10.59
CA GLU A 46 -4.57 -5.96 -10.96
C GLU A 46 -5.16 -5.24 -9.75
N TYR A 47 -5.17 -5.88 -8.58
CA TYR A 47 -5.72 -5.29 -7.38
C TYR A 47 -4.83 -4.18 -6.80
N VAL A 48 -3.50 -4.33 -6.82
CA VAL A 48 -2.57 -3.27 -6.42
C VAL A 48 -2.70 -2.05 -7.35
N GLU A 49 -2.84 -2.26 -8.66
CA GLU A 49 -3.13 -1.16 -9.61
C GLU A 49 -4.48 -0.49 -9.36
N TYR A 50 -5.49 -1.27 -9.01
CA TYR A 50 -6.80 -0.73 -8.60
C TYR A 50 -6.66 0.14 -7.34
N LEU A 51 -5.97 -0.36 -6.31
CA LEU A 51 -5.73 0.40 -5.08
C LEU A 51 -4.96 1.70 -5.35
N GLU A 52 -3.94 1.68 -6.20
CA GLU A 52 -3.18 2.88 -6.55
C GLU A 52 -4.07 3.95 -7.20
N LYS A 53 -4.98 3.54 -8.08
CA LYS A 53 -5.94 4.43 -8.73
C LYS A 53 -6.98 5.00 -7.76
N GLN A 54 -7.39 4.24 -6.74
CA GLN A 54 -8.45 4.65 -5.81
C GLN A 54 -7.93 5.44 -4.61
N LEU A 55 -6.76 5.08 -4.08
CA LEU A 55 -6.28 5.52 -2.78
C LEU A 55 -5.03 6.41 -2.86
N GLY A 56 -4.33 6.40 -3.99
CA GLY A 56 -3.13 7.21 -4.22
C GLY A 56 -1.87 6.39 -4.51
N PRO A 57 -0.71 7.05 -4.66
CA PRO A 57 0.50 6.43 -5.20
C PRO A 57 1.02 5.29 -4.31
N ILE A 58 1.48 4.20 -4.93
CA ILE A 58 2.12 3.07 -4.26
C ILE A 58 3.59 3.01 -4.67
N ARG A 59 4.49 2.97 -3.69
CA ARG A 59 5.91 2.78 -3.96
C ARG A 59 6.18 1.30 -4.23
N ARG A 60 6.72 1.00 -5.41
CA ARG A 60 7.16 -0.36 -5.78
C ARG A 60 8.66 -0.50 -5.54
N ILE A 61 9.08 -1.59 -4.92
CA ILE A 61 10.49 -1.93 -4.65
C ILE A 61 10.79 -3.36 -5.07
#